data_AF-A0A3E2N610-F1
#
_entry.id   AF-A0A3E2N610-F1
#
_cell.length_a   1.000
_cell.length_b   1.000
_cell.length_c   1.000
_cell.angle_alpha   90.00
_cell.angle_beta   90.00
_cell.angle_gamma   90.00
#
_symmetry.space_group_name_H-M   'P 1'
#
loop_
_entity.id
_entity.type
_entity.pdbx_description
1 polymer ?
#
loop_
_entity_poly.entity_id
_entity_poly.type
_entity_poly.pdbx_seq_one_letter_code
_entity_poly.pdbx_strand_id
1 'polypeptide(L)'
;MRLYLTRPRSNIKAVAEYDMASKSFVVLKDSVISETIAYSEKFRGAKSIEKSRVGVVDGTRVIKDVPFKSASTAANFVTGASTNGLTAWKDENGKALKVILAEKEGNNE
;
A
#
# COMPACT_ATOMS: atom_id res chain seq x y z
N MET A 1 11.15 -6.09 -5.20
CA MET A 1 10.60 -5.39 -6.39
C MET A 1 9.96 -4.09 -5.96
N ARG A 2 9.85 -3.11 -6.86
CA ARG A 2 9.11 -1.87 -6.59
C ARG A 2 7.68 -1.98 -7.06
N LEU A 3 6.78 -1.48 -6.24
CA LEU A 3 5.35 -1.41 -6.49
C LEU A 3 4.88 0.03 -6.36
N TYR A 4 3.87 0.37 -7.14
CA TYR A 4 3.30 1.68 -7.28
C TYR A 4 1.80 1.58 -7.02
N LEU A 5 1.27 2.51 -6.24
CA LEU A 5 -0.16 2.67 -6.01
C LEU A 5 -0.53 4.10 -6.37
N THR A 6 -1.21 4.25 -7.49
CA THR A 6 -1.69 5.54 -7.99
C THR A 6 -3.22 5.56 -8.06
N ARG A 7 -3.86 6.55 -7.45
CA ARG A 7 -5.29 6.85 -7.66
C ARG A 7 -5.46 8.29 -8.11
N PRO A 8 -5.70 8.52 -9.42
CA PRO A 8 -5.87 9.87 -9.97
C PRO A 8 -7.00 10.66 -9.30
N ARG A 9 -8.14 10.00 -9.01
CA ARG A 9 -9.31 10.63 -8.39
C ARG A 9 -9.08 11.18 -6.99
N SER A 10 -8.06 10.69 -6.28
CA SER A 10 -7.77 11.08 -4.90
C SER A 10 -6.36 11.68 -4.75
N ASN A 11 -5.69 11.98 -5.88
CA ASN A 11 -4.32 12.47 -5.93
C ASN A 11 -3.29 11.63 -5.14
N ILE A 12 -3.50 10.31 -5.07
CA ILE A 12 -2.64 9.39 -4.33
C ILE A 12 -1.56 8.87 -5.28
N LYS A 13 -0.31 8.89 -4.83
CA LYS A 13 0.86 8.35 -5.53
C LYS A 13 1.85 7.82 -4.51
N ALA A 14 1.78 6.53 -4.19
CA ALA A 14 2.69 5.88 -3.27
C ALA A 14 3.61 4.89 -3.98
N VAL A 15 4.82 4.78 -3.46
CA VAL A 15 5.82 3.80 -3.87
C VAL A 15 6.10 2.88 -2.69
N ALA A 16 6.15 1.59 -2.95
CA ALA A 16 6.50 0.59 -1.95
C ALA A 16 7.52 -0.40 -2.51
N GLU A 17 8.39 -0.90 -1.64
CA GLU A 17 9.23 -2.04 -1.92
C GLU A 17 8.58 -3.30 -1.37
N TYR A 18 8.50 -4.31 -2.22
CA TYR A 18 7.98 -5.62 -1.87
C TYR A 18 9.07 -6.67 -2.00
N ASP A 19 9.36 -7.32 -0.89
CA ASP A 19 10.22 -8.50 -0.82
C ASP A 19 9.36 -9.76 -0.94
N MET A 20 9.58 -10.54 -2.00
CA MET A 20 8.84 -11.78 -2.22
C MET A 20 9.29 -12.92 -1.32
N ALA A 21 10.56 -12.95 -0.93
CA ALA A 21 11.12 -14.03 -0.10
C ALA A 21 10.59 -13.91 1.34
N SER A 22 10.63 -12.71 1.90
CA SER A 22 10.15 -12.45 3.27
C SER A 22 8.67 -12.01 3.33
N LYS A 23 8.03 -11.80 2.18
CA LYS A 23 6.68 -11.23 2.05
C LYS A 23 6.54 -9.88 2.79
N SER A 24 7.63 -9.12 2.84
CA SER A 24 7.69 -7.81 3.51
C SER A 24 7.32 -6.69 2.56
N PHE A 25 6.58 -5.71 3.06
CA PHE A 25 6.26 -4.47 2.34
C PHE A 25 6.90 -3.29 3.06
N VAL A 26 7.44 -2.33 2.33
CA VAL A 26 7.92 -1.08 2.89
C VAL A 26 7.41 0.06 2.02
N VAL A 27 6.52 0.90 2.57
CA VAL A 27 6.11 2.13 1.86
C VAL A 27 7.22 3.14 2.03
N LEU A 28 7.74 3.65 0.91
CA LEU A 28 8.87 4.57 0.90
C LEU A 28 8.43 5.98 1.30
N LYS A 29 9.37 6.72 1.88
CA LYS A 29 9.26 8.17 2.07
C LYS A 29 8.98 8.88 0.74
N ASP A 30 8.43 10.10 0.83
CA ASP A 30 7.93 10.92 -0.28
C ASP A 30 6.68 10.37 -1.00
N SER A 31 6.17 9.21 -0.57
CA SER A 31 4.87 8.70 -1.03
C SER A 31 3.74 9.66 -0.64
N VAL A 32 2.86 9.94 -1.60
CA VAL A 32 1.64 10.74 -1.42
C VAL A 32 0.47 9.82 -1.13
N ILE A 33 -0.16 10.00 0.03
CA ILE A 33 -1.27 9.19 0.53
C ILE A 33 -2.56 10.02 0.63
N SER A 34 -3.69 9.34 0.85
CA SER A 34 -4.98 9.99 1.08
C SER A 34 -4.92 10.83 2.35
N GLU A 35 -5.35 12.09 2.29
CA GLU A 35 -5.50 12.94 3.47
C GLU A 35 -6.53 12.36 4.44
N THR A 36 -7.66 11.92 3.91
CA THR A 36 -8.76 11.40 4.70
C THR A 36 -8.65 9.90 4.93
N ILE A 37 -9.11 9.48 6.11
CA ILE A 37 -9.33 8.09 6.47
C ILE A 37 -10.85 7.86 6.42
N ALA A 38 -11.29 6.81 5.73
CA ALA A 38 -12.69 6.44 5.68
C ALA A 38 -13.10 5.80 7.00
N TYR A 39 -13.99 6.45 7.75
CA TYR A 39 -14.61 5.87 8.94
C TYR A 39 -15.96 5.28 8.54
N SER A 40 -16.06 3.95 8.59
CA SER A 40 -17.31 3.22 8.38
C SER A 40 -17.44 2.19 9.49
N GLU A 41 -18.66 1.93 9.97
CA GLU A 41 -18.93 0.92 11.01
C GLU A 41 -18.40 -0.47 10.62
N LYS A 42 -18.31 -0.76 9.31
CA LYS A 42 -17.76 -2.01 8.78
C LYS A 42 -16.22 -1.98 8.66
N PHE A 43 -15.59 -0.81 8.73
CA PHE A 43 -14.15 -0.65 8.56
C PHE A 43 -13.45 -0.41 9.90
N ARG A 44 -13.17 -1.51 10.61
CA ARG A 44 -12.40 -1.48 11.88
C ARG A 44 -10.93 -1.05 11.70
N GLY A 45 -10.44 -0.95 10.46
CA GLY A 45 -9.06 -0.60 10.13
C GLY A 45 -8.72 0.89 10.29
N ALA A 46 -9.71 1.78 10.40
CA ALA A 46 -9.48 3.23 10.45
C ALA A 46 -8.55 3.66 11.59
N LYS A 47 -8.80 3.17 12.82
CA LYS A 47 -7.95 3.48 14.00
C LYS A 47 -6.52 2.98 13.83
N SER A 48 -6.32 1.84 13.19
CA SER A 48 -4.99 1.30 12.94
C SER A 48 -4.22 2.12 11.90
N ILE A 49 -4.90 2.61 10.86
CA ILE A 49 -4.29 3.54 9.88
C ILE A 49 -3.88 4.83 10.58
N GLU A 50 -4.77 5.40 11.38
CA GLU A 50 -4.51 6.64 12.11
C GLU A 50 -3.24 6.51 12.97
N LYS A 51 -3.18 5.46 13.81
CA LYS A 51 -1.97 5.13 14.59
C LYS A 51 -0.73 4.91 13.73
N SER A 52 -0.87 4.27 12.58
CA SER A 52 0.25 4.02 11.67
C SER A 52 0.76 5.28 10.99
N ARG A 53 -0.05 6.34 10.89
CA ARG A 53 0.34 7.64 10.30
C ARG A 53 1.00 8.59 11.31
N VAL A 54 0.72 8.41 12.60
CA VAL A 54 1.29 9.25 13.66
C VAL A 54 2.81 9.23 13.61
N GLY A 55 3.40 10.41 13.44
CA GLY A 55 4.86 10.59 13.44
C GLY A 55 5.59 10.03 12.22
N VAL A 56 4.89 9.54 11.19
CA VAL A 56 5.47 9.06 9.91
C VAL A 56 4.86 9.72 8.67
N VAL A 57 3.82 10.53 8.85
CA VAL A 57 3.17 11.30 7.79
C VAL A 57 3.10 12.77 8.21
N ASP A 58 3.43 13.66 7.27
CA ASP A 58 3.22 15.10 7.35
C ASP A 58 2.19 15.51 6.29
N GLY A 59 0.97 15.86 6.73
CA GLY A 59 -0.18 16.07 5.86
C GLY A 59 -0.52 14.84 5.02
N THR A 60 -0.21 14.89 3.72
CA THR A 60 -0.42 13.79 2.76
C THR A 60 0.87 13.10 2.34
N ARG A 61 2.03 13.47 2.90
CA ARG A 61 3.34 12.93 2.52
C ARG A 61 3.91 12.03 3.60
N VAL A 62 4.41 10.87 3.20
CA VAL A 62 5.15 9.97 4.08
C VAL A 62 6.57 10.51 4.29
N ILE A 63 6.98 10.72 5.54
CA ILE A 63 8.28 11.35 5.88
C ILE A 63 9.38 10.33 6.22
N LYS A 64 9.04 9.05 6.40
CA LYS A 64 10.01 7.97 6.65
C LYS A 64 9.48 6.65 6.09
N ASP A 65 10.37 5.70 5.84
CA ASP A 65 9.97 4.39 5.32
C ASP A 65 9.15 3.61 6.38
N VAL A 66 8.02 3.07 5.96
CA VAL A 66 7.06 2.41 6.85
C VAL A 66 6.93 0.93 6.48
N PRO A 67 7.45 0.01 7.31
CA PRO A 67 7.35 -1.42 7.06
C PRO A 67 5.95 -1.95 7.41
N PHE A 68 5.44 -2.85 6.55
CA PHE A 68 4.18 -3.55 6.68
C PHE A 68 4.37 -5.04 6.42
N LYS A 69 3.59 -5.87 7.11
CA LYS A 69 3.60 -7.33 6.96
C LYS A 69 2.68 -7.82 5.83
N SER A 70 1.94 -6.93 5.18
CA SER A 70 1.01 -7.32 4.11
C SER A 70 0.72 -6.18 3.12
N ALA A 71 0.43 -6.57 1.88
CA ALA A 71 0.03 -5.69 0.80
C ALA A 71 -1.21 -4.85 1.15
N SER A 72 -2.19 -5.49 1.79
CA SER A 72 -3.46 -4.85 2.15
C SER A 72 -3.29 -3.82 3.26
N THR A 73 -2.48 -4.09 4.28
CA THR A 73 -2.21 -3.08 5.33
C THR A 73 -1.49 -1.87 4.73
N ALA A 74 -0.51 -2.09 3.86
CA ALA A 74 0.18 -1.01 3.15
C ALA A 74 -0.79 -0.21 2.25
N ALA A 75 -1.67 -0.88 1.52
CA ALA A 75 -2.65 -0.21 0.66
C ALA A 75 -3.68 0.58 1.46
N ASN A 76 -4.12 0.06 2.60
CA ASN A 76 -5.03 0.75 3.51
C ASN A 76 -4.38 2.00 4.11
N PHE A 77 -3.11 1.91 4.50
CA PHE A 77 -2.32 3.06 4.98
C PHE A 77 -2.27 4.18 3.92
N VAL A 78 -1.99 3.81 2.68
CA VAL A 78 -1.90 4.75 1.55
C VAL A 78 -3.26 5.33 1.17
N THR A 79 -4.30 4.51 1.09
CA THR A 79 -5.61 4.93 0.59
C THR A 79 -6.54 5.49 1.65
N GLY A 80 -6.22 5.30 2.94
CA GLY A 80 -7.10 5.68 4.04
C GLY A 80 -8.38 4.84 4.12
N ALA A 81 -8.56 3.82 3.28
CA ALA A 81 -9.78 3.04 3.18
C ALA A 81 -9.47 1.56 2.99
N SER A 82 -10.49 0.71 3.09
CA SER A 82 -10.36 -0.71 2.77
C SER A 82 -10.01 -0.88 1.29
N THR A 83 -8.79 -1.31 1.01
CA THR A 83 -8.26 -1.48 -0.33
C THR A 83 -7.61 -2.85 -0.45
N ASN A 84 -7.98 -3.58 -1.52
CA ASN A 84 -7.33 -4.85 -1.84
C ASN A 84 -5.90 -4.57 -2.34
N GLY A 85 -4.91 -4.84 -1.49
CA GLY A 85 -3.51 -4.58 -1.81
C GLY A 85 -3.01 -5.36 -3.02
N LEU A 86 -3.51 -6.58 -3.24
CA LEU A 86 -3.06 -7.42 -4.36
C LEU A 86 -3.44 -6.84 -5.73
N THR A 87 -4.51 -6.05 -5.81
CA THR A 87 -4.94 -5.41 -7.06
C THR A 87 -4.55 -3.94 -7.15
N ALA A 88 -4.38 -3.27 -5.99
CA ALA A 88 -4.02 -1.87 -5.92
C ALA A 88 -2.53 -1.62 -6.18
N TRP A 89 -1.67 -2.48 -5.66
CA TRP A 89 -0.23 -2.41 -5.94
C TRP A 89 0.07 -2.98 -7.31
N LYS A 90 0.80 -2.20 -8.11
CA LYS A 90 1.20 -2.55 -9.46
C LYS A 90 2.71 -2.42 -9.62
N ASP A 91 3.34 -3.20 -10.47
CA ASP A 91 4.74 -2.98 -10.82
C ASP A 91 4.90 -1.77 -11.77
N GLU A 92 6.13 -1.53 -12.21
CA GLU A 92 6.46 -0.48 -13.18
C GLU A 92 5.72 -0.65 -14.52
N ASN A 93 5.40 -1.88 -14.91
CA ASN A 93 4.63 -2.18 -16.13
C ASN A 93 3.11 -2.03 -15.93
N GLY A 94 2.65 -1.62 -14.74
CA GLY A 94 1.24 -1.47 -14.43
C GLY A 94 0.49 -2.78 -14.16
N LYS A 95 1.21 -3.90 -14.02
CA LYS A 95 0.68 -5.23 -13.73
C LYS A 95 0.39 -5.36 -12.24
N ALA A 96 -0.81 -5.83 -11.91
CA ALA A 96 -1.23 -5.99 -10.53
C ALA A 96 -0.40 -7.07 -9.80
N LEU A 97 -0.06 -6.82 -8.54
CA LEU A 97 0.68 -7.74 -7.69
C LEU A 97 0.05 -9.15 -7.66
N LYS A 98 -1.28 -9.26 -7.65
CA LYS A 98 -2.02 -10.52 -7.71
C LYS A 98 -1.59 -11.38 -8.90
N VAL A 99 -1.44 -10.75 -10.08
CA VAL A 99 -1.07 -11.44 -11.32
C VAL A 99 0.40 -11.87 -11.24
N ILE A 100 1.27 -10.97 -10.77
CA ILE A 100 2.70 -11.25 -10.62
C ILE A 100 2.95 -12.44 -9.67
N LEU A 101 2.21 -12.50 -8.56
CA LEU A 101 2.27 -13.62 -7.63
C LEU A 101 1.77 -14.91 -8.27
N ALA A 102 0.60 -14.87 -8.93
CA ALA A 102 0.02 -16.06 -9.58
C ALA A 102 0.93 -16.64 -10.67
N GLU A 103 1.57 -15.80 -11.49
CA GLU A 103 2.52 -16.27 -12.51
C GLU A 103 3.78 -16.88 -11.92
N LYS A 104 4.26 -16.35 -10.78
CA LYS A 104 5.40 -16.96 -10.08
C LYS A 104 5.05 -18.28 -9.43
N GLU A 105 3.82 -18.44 -8.93
CA GLU A 105 3.36 -19.70 -8.35
C GLU A 105 3.09 -20.76 -9.42
N GLY A 106 2.54 -20.38 -10.58
CA GLY A 106 2.26 -21.30 -11.70
C GLY A 106 3.48 -21.73 -12.52
N ASN A 107 4.62 -21.02 -12.42
CA ASN A 107 5.89 -21.42 -13.06
C ASN A 107 6.73 -22.39 -12.21
N ASN A 108 6.19 -22.87 -11.09
CA ASN A 108 6.85 -23.85 -10.22
C ASN A 108 6.23 -25.26 -10.32
N GLU A 109 5.51 -25.53 -11.42
CA GLU A 109 5.03 -26.87 -11.83
C GLU A 109 5.84 -27.40 -13.02
#